data_AF-A0A6I4YVC0-F1
#
_entry.id   AF-A0A6I4YVC0-F1
#
_cell.length_a   1.000
_cell.length_b   1.000
_cell.length_c   1.000
_cell.angle_alpha   90.00
_cell.angle_beta   90.00
_cell.angle_gamma   90.00
#
_symmetry.space_group_name_H-M   'P 1'
#
loop_
_entity.id
_entity.type
_entity.pdbx_description
1 polymer ?
#
loop_
_entity_poly.entity_id
_entity_poly.type
_entity_poly.pdbx_seq_one_letter_code
_entity_poly.pdbx_strand_id
1 'polypeptide(L)'
;MSRRAAETEFPPGVAVLPEDFAERLAAVKERSGLPWERMAVCMGVDPRQLWRWRHGASPGGGAMLALVRFATRVEGLGDLLGEDLVVVRPERRR
;
A
#
# COMPACT_ATOMS: atom_id res chain seq x y z
N MET A 1 0.92 38.57 12.17
CA MET A 1 -0.27 37.82 11.69
C MET A 1 0.16 36.40 11.34
N SER A 2 -0.06 35.44 12.25
CA SER A 2 0.30 34.03 12.02
C SER A 2 -0.72 33.35 11.11
N ARG A 3 -0.29 32.85 9.95
CA ARG A 3 -1.08 31.88 9.18
C ARG A 3 -1.15 30.58 9.97
N ARG A 4 -2.31 30.29 10.56
CA ARG A 4 -2.65 28.94 11.04
C ARG A 4 -2.54 28.02 9.83
N ALA A 5 -1.65 27.02 9.91
CA ALA A 5 -1.63 25.93 8.95
C ALA A 5 -3.03 25.31 8.94
N ALA A 6 -3.67 25.29 7.78
CA ALA A 6 -4.94 24.62 7.62
C ALA A 6 -4.73 23.15 7.99
N GLU A 7 -5.32 22.73 9.10
CA GLU A 7 -5.45 21.32 9.47
C GLU A 7 -6.06 20.62 8.25
N THR A 8 -5.22 19.89 7.54
CA THR A 8 -5.66 19.17 6.36
C THR A 8 -6.32 17.92 6.91
N GLU A 9 -7.59 18.01 7.27
CA GLU A 9 -8.42 16.85 7.56
C GLU A 9 -8.47 16.02 6.28
N PHE A 10 -7.72 14.92 6.27
CA PHE A 10 -7.88 13.87 5.26
C PHE A 10 -9.05 13.02 5.74
N PRO A 11 -10.26 13.15 5.15
CA PRO A 11 -11.34 12.22 5.46
C PRO A 11 -10.84 10.79 5.20
N PRO A 12 -11.27 9.79 5.99
CA PRO A 12 -10.86 8.41 5.75
C PRO A 12 -11.30 8.00 4.33
N GLY A 13 -10.35 8.01 3.41
CA GLY A 13 -10.52 7.47 2.09
C GLY A 13 -10.51 5.95 2.17
N VAL A 14 -11.43 5.29 1.48
CA VAL A 14 -11.27 3.86 1.18
C VAL A 14 -10.09 3.78 0.21
N ALA A 15 -8.97 3.19 0.65
CA ALA A 15 -7.89 2.88 -0.26
C ALA A 15 -8.39 1.81 -1.24
N VAL A 16 -8.73 2.22 -2.45
CA VAL A 16 -9.05 1.30 -3.54
C VAL A 16 -7.73 0.88 -4.15
N LEU A 17 -7.39 -0.39 -4.00
CA LEU A 17 -6.20 -0.96 -4.64
C LEU A 17 -6.51 -1.37 -6.07
N PRO A 18 -5.48 -1.43 -6.92
CA PRO A 18 -5.60 -2.04 -8.23
C PRO A 18 -6.19 -3.45 -8.13
N GLU A 19 -7.03 -3.83 -9.10
CA GLU A 19 -7.65 -5.17 -9.15
C GLU A 19 -6.59 -6.29 -9.22
N ASP A 20 -5.44 -5.99 -9.82
CA ASP A 20 -4.27 -6.85 -9.96
C ASP A 20 -3.28 -6.76 -8.77
N PHE A 21 -3.67 -6.15 -7.64
CA PHE A 21 -2.79 -5.96 -6.48
C PHE A 21 -2.15 -7.26 -5.97
N ALA A 22 -2.89 -8.36 -5.95
CA ALA A 22 -2.36 -9.66 -5.52
C ALA A 22 -1.26 -10.16 -6.47
N GLU A 23 -1.40 -9.92 -7.78
CA GLU A 23 -0.41 -10.26 -8.79
C GLU A 23 0.84 -9.38 -8.66
N ARG A 24 0.66 -8.08 -8.45
CA ARG A 24 1.75 -7.13 -8.17
C ARG A 24 2.53 -7.52 -6.91
N LEU A 25 1.82 -7.91 -5.85
CA LEU A 25 2.41 -8.40 -4.62
C LEU A 25 3.21 -9.70 -4.85
N ALA A 26 2.72 -10.61 -5.69
CA ALA A 26 3.45 -11.80 -6.09
C ALA A 26 4.73 -11.45 -6.87
N ALA A 27 4.67 -10.48 -7.78
CA ALA A 27 5.84 -10.01 -8.51
C ALA A 27 6.91 -9.40 -7.59
N VAL A 28 6.51 -8.65 -6.55
CA VAL A 28 7.41 -8.14 -5.51
C VAL A 28 8.05 -9.29 -4.72
N LYS A 29 7.27 -10.33 -4.38
CA LYS A 29 7.81 -11.52 -3.73
C LYS A 29 8.84 -12.22 -4.60
N GLU A 30 8.55 -12.47 -5.87
CA GLU A 30 9.48 -13.20 -6.76
C GLU A 30 10.80 -12.45 -6.91
N ARG A 31 10.75 -11.13 -7.08
CA ARG A 31 11.94 -10.28 -7.17
C ARG A 31 12.75 -10.23 -5.88
N SER A 32 12.08 -10.25 -4.72
CA SER A 32 12.78 -10.28 -3.44
C SER A 32 13.57 -11.58 -3.23
N GLY A 33 13.23 -12.66 -3.94
CA GLY A 33 13.78 -14.00 -3.73
C GLY A 33 13.44 -14.60 -2.36
N LEU A 34 12.62 -13.92 -1.55
CA LEU A 34 12.25 -14.36 -0.21
C LEU A 34 11.03 -15.29 -0.25
N PRO A 35 10.98 -16.29 0.65
CA PRO A 35 9.71 -16.96 0.94
C PRO A 35 8.74 -15.98 1.62
N TRP A 36 7.45 -16.23 1.45
CA TRP A 36 6.37 -15.35 1.96
C TRP A 36 6.49 -15.07 3.46
N GLU A 37 6.88 -16.05 4.26
CA GLU A 37 7.05 -15.93 5.70
C GLU A 37 8.19 -14.96 6.04
N ARG A 38 9.29 -15.00 5.29
CA ARG A 38 10.41 -14.07 5.48
C ARG A 38 10.05 -12.67 5.01
N MET A 39 9.32 -12.54 3.91
CA MET A 39 8.78 -11.27 3.46
C MET A 39 7.87 -10.64 4.53
N ALA A 40 6.99 -11.41 5.16
CA ALA A 40 6.13 -10.96 6.26
C ALA A 40 6.96 -10.43 7.44
N VAL A 41 8.01 -11.17 7.84
CA VAL A 41 8.95 -10.74 8.89
C VAL A 41 9.66 -9.45 8.52
N CYS A 42 10.14 -9.30 7.28
CA CYS A 42 10.79 -8.07 6.82
C CYS A 42 9.85 -6.85 6.80
N MET A 43 8.56 -7.07 6.54
CA MET A 43 7.53 -6.03 6.61
C MET A 43 7.04 -5.77 8.04
N GLY A 44 7.37 -6.64 9.00
CA GLY A 44 6.83 -6.56 10.36
C GLY A 44 5.32 -6.79 10.42
N VAL A 45 4.78 -7.62 9.51
CA VAL A 45 3.35 -7.94 9.44
C VAL A 45 3.10 -9.41 9.71
N ASP A 46 1.91 -9.71 10.22
CA ASP A 46 1.51 -11.09 10.49
C ASP A 46 1.38 -11.90 9.17
N PRO A 47 1.92 -13.13 9.08
CA PRO A 47 1.81 -13.95 7.87
C PRO A 47 0.37 -14.19 7.38
N ARG A 48 -0.63 -14.22 8.27
CA ARG A 48 -2.05 -14.30 7.92
C ARG A 48 -2.58 -13.00 7.33
N GLN A 49 -2.03 -11.84 7.72
CA GLN A 49 -2.33 -10.58 7.03
C GLN A 49 -1.82 -10.63 5.59
N LEU A 50 -0.56 -11.05 5.40
CA LEU A 50 0.03 -11.18 4.07
C LEU A 50 -0.71 -12.21 3.21
N TRP A 51 -1.15 -13.32 3.81
CA TRP A 51 -2.00 -14.31 3.13
C TRP A 51 -3.31 -13.70 2.65
N ARG A 52 -4.01 -12.90 3.48
CA ARG A 52 -5.26 -12.23 3.07
C ARG A 52 -5.05 -11.28 1.89
N TRP A 53 -3.91 -10.59 1.83
CA TRP A 53 -3.59 -9.69 0.72
C TRP A 53 -3.42 -10.42 -0.60
N ARG A 54 -2.80 -11.60 -0.56
CA ARG A 54 -2.69 -12.51 -1.71
C ARG A 54 -4.05 -12.99 -2.23
N HIS A 55 -5.11 -12.85 -1.43
CA HIS A 55 -6.48 -13.26 -1.75
C HIS A 55 -7.43 -12.05 -1.87
N GLY A 56 -6.89 -10.86 -2.15
CA GLY A 56 -7.68 -9.67 -2.50
C GLY A 56 -8.07 -8.75 -1.33
N ALA A 57 -7.64 -9.05 -0.09
CA ALA A 57 -7.85 -8.11 1.00
C ALA A 57 -6.88 -6.93 0.90
N SER A 58 -7.37 -5.72 1.20
CA SER A 58 -6.50 -4.54 1.26
C SER A 58 -5.71 -4.48 2.59
N PRO A 59 -4.43 -4.05 2.59
CA PRO A 59 -3.71 -3.71 3.81
C PRO A 59 -4.34 -2.50 4.50
N GLY A 60 -4.33 -2.48 5.83
CA GLY A 60 -4.55 -1.24 6.58
C GLY A 60 -3.40 -0.26 6.38
N GLY A 61 -3.59 1.03 6.73
CA GLY A 61 -2.61 2.09 6.44
C GLY A 61 -1.18 1.83 6.93
N GLY A 62 -1.01 1.32 8.16
CA GLY A 62 0.32 0.98 8.70
C GLY A 62 0.99 -0.17 7.94
N ALA A 63 0.21 -1.16 7.54
CA ALA A 63 0.67 -2.29 6.76
C ALA A 63 0.97 -1.91 5.31
N MET A 64 0.20 -0.99 4.73
CA MET A 64 0.48 -0.41 3.42
C MET A 64 1.82 0.32 3.42
N LEU A 65 2.10 1.14 4.45
CA LEU A 65 3.38 1.82 4.59
C LEU A 65 4.55 0.82 4.70
N ALA A 66 4.36 -0.28 5.43
CA ALA A 66 5.37 -1.33 5.53
C ALA A 66 5.64 -2.00 4.18
N LEU A 67 4.57 -2.32 3.43
CA LEU A 67 4.66 -2.89 2.08
C LEU A 67 5.37 -1.93 1.11
N VAL A 68 5.01 -0.65 1.12
CA VAL A 68 5.68 0.40 0.33
C VAL A 68 7.17 0.47 0.66
N ARG A 69 7.54 0.50 1.95
CA ARG A 69 8.94 0.52 2.39
C ARG A 69 9.71 -0.76 2.06
N PHE A 70 9.03 -1.89 1.98
CA PHE A 70 9.65 -3.15 1.57
C PHE A 70 9.86 -3.13 0.07
N ALA A 71 8.83 -2.78 -0.70
CA ALA A 71 8.89 -2.66 -2.14
C ALA A 71 10.03 -1.72 -2.54
N THR A 72 10.12 -0.50 -1.99
CA THR A 72 11.20 0.45 -2.30
C THR A 72 12.62 -0.06 -2.03
N ARG A 73 12.80 -1.06 -1.16
CA ARG A 73 14.11 -1.69 -0.90
C ARG A 73 14.42 -2.83 -1.87
N VAL A 74 13.39 -3.45 -2.42
CA VAL A 74 13.51 -4.49 -3.46
C VAL A 74 13.61 -3.83 -4.85
N GLU A 75 12.84 -2.75 -5.11
CA GLU A 75 12.82 -1.91 -6.34
C GLU A 75 11.92 -0.65 -6.23
N GLY A 76 11.95 0.27 -7.20
CA GLY A 76 11.13 1.51 -7.21
C GLY A 76 9.60 1.26 -7.14
N LEU A 77 8.85 2.21 -6.54
CA LEU A 77 7.45 2.06 -6.12
C LEU A 77 6.42 1.81 -7.26
N GLY A 78 6.78 2.14 -8.50
CA GLY A 78 5.86 2.19 -9.64
C GLY A 78 5.15 0.87 -9.94
N ASP A 79 5.84 -0.27 -9.77
CA ASP A 79 5.26 -1.58 -10.10
C ASP A 79 4.20 -2.05 -9.10
N LEU A 80 4.32 -1.64 -7.84
CA LEU A 80 3.41 -2.09 -6.78
C LEU A 80 2.06 -1.36 -6.83
N LEU A 81 2.08 -0.07 -7.14
CA LEU A 81 0.89 0.80 -7.05
C LEU A 81 0.35 1.25 -8.41
N GLY A 82 1.10 1.00 -9.49
CA GLY A 82 0.82 1.56 -10.82
C GLY A 82 1.23 3.03 -10.90
N GLU A 83 1.47 3.53 -12.12
CA GLU A 83 1.75 4.96 -12.33
C GLU A 83 0.49 5.84 -12.15
N ASP A 84 -0.70 5.21 -12.06
CA ASP A 84 -2.00 5.88 -11.95
C ASP A 84 -2.56 5.86 -10.53
N LEU A 85 -1.84 6.41 -9.56
CA LEU A 85 -2.45 6.78 -8.27
C LEU A 85 -3.41 7.96 -8.49
N VAL A 86 -4.63 7.67 -8.93
CA VAL A 86 -5.71 8.66 -9.04
C VAL A 86 -6.19 8.97 -7.62
N VAL A 87 -5.71 10.10 -7.07
CA VAL A 87 -6.29 10.68 -5.86
C VAL A 87 -7.68 11.20 -6.21
N VAL A 88 -8.71 10.36 -6.01
CA VAL A 88 -10.10 10.79 -6.15
C VAL A 88 -10.42 11.72 -4.98
N ARG A 89 -10.36 13.03 -5.22
CA ARG A 89 -10.89 14.01 -4.27
C ARG A 89 -12.43 13.90 -4.30
N PRO A 90 -13.10 13.70 -3.15
CA PRO A 90 -14.55 13.76 -3.14
C PRO A 90 -14.99 15.17 -3.56
N GLU A 91 -15.83 15.25 -4.60
CA GLU A 91 -16.41 16.52 -5.03
C GLU A 91 -17.18 17.15 -3.87
N ARG A 92 -16.78 18.35 -3.48
CA ARG A 92 -17.57 19.16 -2.55
C ARG A 92 -18.85 19.56 -3.27
N ARG A 93 -19.97 18.90 -2.96
CA ARG A 93 -21.29 19.43 -3.27
C ARG A 93 -21.42 20.82 -2.64
N ARG A 94 -21.64 21.83 -3.50
CA ARG A 94 -21.98 23.20 -3.11
C ARG A 94 -23.40 23.27 -2.56
#